data_AF-A0AAV5UZR2-F1
#
_entry.id   AF-A0AAV5UZR2-F1
#
_cell.length_a   1.000
_cell.length_b   1.000
_cell.length_c   1.000
_cell.angle_alpha   90.00
_cell.angle_beta   90.00
_cell.angle_gamma   90.00
#
_symmetry.space_group_name_H-M   'P 1'
#
loop_
_entity.id
_entity.type
_entity.pdbx_description
1 polymer ?
#
loop_
_entity_poly.entity_id
_entity_poly.type
_entity_poly.pdbx_seq_one_letter_code
_entity_poly.pdbx_strand_id
1 'polypeptide(L)'
;QIFLIVYDISFFLLRIYAVAPFSALYCEGPLCQGSIPKQILLTILAFGVIANLPCFLTVLVRVHQAVTREIHSAWRLSDGMCSINICKHILFNFCRKLFAIFSFFGSAIGVNVLGFGFFGGDSEDAQTLVQQPELQWLARRGGTLFVFGDFGKPQHFRYEMMLMGGTLLFVGGPVVFFFHHSLHTL
;
A
#
# COMPACT_ATOMS: atom_id res chain seq x y z
N GLN A 1 -5.79 -9.88 -10.86
CA GLN A 1 -5.70 -11.13 -10.07
C GLN A 1 -4.26 -11.45 -9.68
N ILE A 2 -3.26 -11.39 -10.57
CA ILE A 2 -1.84 -11.65 -10.22
C ILE A 2 -1.36 -10.88 -8.97
N PHE A 3 -1.63 -9.58 -8.88
CA PHE A 3 -1.20 -8.78 -7.72
C PHE A 3 -1.79 -9.24 -6.38
N LEU A 4 -3.04 -9.74 -6.39
CA LEU A 4 -3.70 -10.26 -5.20
C LEU A 4 -3.09 -11.61 -4.79
N ILE A 5 -2.71 -12.44 -5.77
CA ILE A 5 -1.95 -13.66 -5.49
C ILE A 5 -0.58 -13.31 -4.89
N VAL A 6 0.11 -12.30 -5.43
CA VAL A 6 1.39 -11.82 -4.88
C VAL A 6 1.22 -11.28 -3.47
N TYR A 7 0.13 -10.55 -3.19
CA TYR A 7 -0.24 -10.09 -1.85
C TYR A 7 -0.37 -11.26 -0.89
N ASP A 8 -1.23 -12.23 -1.22
CA ASP A 8 -1.55 -13.36 -0.36
C ASP A 8 -0.29 -14.18 -0.08
N ILE A 9 0.52 -14.43 -1.12
CA ILE A 9 1.82 -15.11 -0.97
C ILE A 9 2.75 -14.31 -0.06
N SER A 10 2.86 -12.99 -0.25
CA SER A 10 3.76 -12.16 0.58
C SER A 10 3.32 -12.17 2.05
N PHE A 11 2.02 -12.08 2.32
CA PHE A 11 1.48 -12.14 3.67
C PHE A 11 1.65 -13.52 4.31
N PHE A 12 1.45 -14.59 3.55
CA PHE A 12 1.71 -15.95 4.01
C PHE A 12 3.19 -16.17 4.35
N LEU A 13 4.09 -15.68 3.51
CA LEU A 13 5.54 -15.87 3.67
C LEU A 13 6.15 -15.03 4.80
N LEU A 14 5.57 -13.87 5.11
CA LEU A 14 6.08 -12.97 6.16
C LEU A 14 5.30 -13.14 7.48
N ARG A 15 3.97 -13.20 7.48
CA ARG A 15 3.15 -13.33 8.70
C ARG A 15 3.56 -12.33 9.79
N ILE A 16 3.19 -11.06 9.56
CA ILE A 16 3.55 -9.90 10.39
C ILE A 16 2.49 -9.66 11.47
N TYR A 17 2.94 -9.33 12.68
CA TYR A 17 2.11 -8.94 13.81
C TYR A 17 2.61 -7.62 14.39
N ALA A 18 1.70 -6.66 14.59
CA ALA A 18 2.03 -5.43 15.31
C ALA A 18 2.16 -5.72 16.81
N VAL A 19 3.23 -5.23 17.43
CA VAL A 19 3.51 -5.45 18.85
C VAL A 19 3.22 -4.18 19.63
N ALA A 20 1.95 -3.95 19.96
CA ALA A 20 1.57 -2.86 20.85
C ALA A 20 2.05 -3.15 22.29
N PRO A 21 2.43 -2.12 23.08
CA PRO A 21 2.43 -0.69 22.74
C PRO A 21 3.71 -0.20 22.04
N PHE A 22 4.68 -1.09 21.77
CA PHE A 22 5.95 -0.73 21.16
C PHE A 22 5.80 -0.32 19.70
N SER A 23 6.75 0.49 19.22
CA SER A 23 6.90 0.75 17.79
C SER A 23 7.63 -0.42 17.13
N ALA A 24 7.04 -1.62 17.18
CA ALA A 24 7.68 -2.85 16.73
C ALA A 24 6.75 -3.76 15.94
N LEU A 25 7.33 -4.56 15.03
CA LEU A 25 6.66 -5.61 14.28
C LEU A 25 7.33 -6.94 14.57
N TYR A 26 6.55 -7.99 14.77
CA TYR A 26 7.03 -9.36 14.90
C TYR A 26 6.68 -10.15 13.64
N CYS A 27 7.65 -10.88 13.10
CA CYS A 27 7.51 -11.64 11.86
C CYS A 27 7.86 -13.11 12.08
N GLU A 28 6.91 -14.01 11.78
CA GLU A 28 7.01 -15.44 12.07
C GLU A 28 7.08 -16.32 10.82
N GLY A 29 6.84 -15.75 9.63
CA GLY A 29 6.74 -16.50 8.39
C GLY A 29 8.07 -17.10 7.90
N PRO A 30 8.01 -18.04 6.94
CA PRO A 30 9.19 -18.74 6.42
C PRO A 30 10.35 -17.82 5.98
N LEU A 31 10.06 -16.66 5.39
CA LEU A 31 11.10 -15.71 4.97
C LEU A 31 11.77 -15.01 6.16
N CYS A 32 11.05 -14.85 7.27
CA CYS A 32 11.55 -14.18 8.47
C CYS A 32 12.37 -15.07 9.40
N GLN A 33 12.39 -16.37 9.15
CA GLN A 33 13.30 -17.30 9.84
C GLN A 33 14.67 -17.38 9.15
N GLY A 34 14.77 -16.92 7.90
CA GLY A 34 16.03 -16.80 7.19
C GLY A 34 16.89 -15.66 7.71
N SER A 35 18.20 -15.72 7.48
CA SER A 35 19.16 -14.65 7.78
C SER A 35 19.04 -13.46 6.79
N ILE A 36 17.82 -13.14 6.35
CA ILE A 36 17.55 -12.05 5.41
C ILE A 36 17.62 -10.71 6.16
N PRO A 37 18.31 -9.70 5.63
CA PRO A 37 18.32 -8.36 6.21
C PRO A 37 16.90 -7.81 6.40
N LYS A 38 16.64 -7.26 7.59
CA LYS A 38 15.32 -6.73 7.98
C LYS A 38 14.77 -5.70 6.98
N GLN A 39 15.62 -4.81 6.46
CA GLN A 39 15.20 -3.82 5.46
C GLN A 39 14.62 -4.48 4.19
N ILE A 40 15.20 -5.60 3.76
CA ILE A 40 14.73 -6.33 2.57
C ILE A 40 13.37 -6.96 2.85
N LEU A 41 13.19 -7.56 4.03
CA LEU A 41 11.90 -8.14 4.44
C LEU A 41 10.79 -7.09 4.47
N LEU A 42 11.06 -5.91 5.05
CA LEU A 42 10.11 -4.79 5.05
C LEU A 42 9.84 -4.23 3.65
N THR A 43 10.85 -4.17 2.79
CA THR A 43 10.67 -3.74 1.39
C THR A 43 9.78 -4.71 0.62
N ILE A 44 9.95 -6.03 0.81
CA ILE A 44 9.10 -7.05 0.20
C ILE A 44 7.65 -6.91 0.71
N LEU A 45 7.47 -6.71 2.03
CA LEU A 45 6.16 -6.47 2.61
C LEU A 45 5.49 -5.24 2.00
N ALA A 46 6.20 -4.11 2.01
CA ALA A 46 5.70 -2.84 1.51
C ALA A 46 5.34 -2.95 0.01
N PHE A 47 6.20 -3.59 -0.79
CA PHE A 47 5.92 -3.85 -2.20
C PHE A 47 4.65 -4.69 -2.38
N GLY A 48 4.48 -5.78 -1.63
CA GLY A 48 3.30 -6.63 -1.70
C GLY A 48 2.01 -5.86 -1.40
N VAL A 49 2.00 -5.04 -0.35
CA VAL A 49 0.86 -4.18 0.00
C VAL A 49 0.59 -3.14 -1.09
N ILE A 50 1.62 -2.41 -1.51
CA ILE A 50 1.51 -1.27 -2.42
C ILE A 50 1.13 -1.69 -3.84
N ALA A 51 1.63 -2.83 -4.32
CA ALA A 51 1.34 -3.34 -5.66
C ALA A 51 -0.16 -3.62 -5.89
N ASN A 52 -0.95 -3.76 -4.81
CA ASN A 52 -2.39 -4.00 -4.89
C ASN A 52 -3.24 -2.74 -5.00
N LEU A 53 -2.73 -1.60 -4.53
CA LEU A 53 -3.46 -0.34 -4.54
C LEU A 53 -3.90 0.10 -5.95
N PRO A 54 -3.08 0.01 -7.01
CA PRO A 54 -3.51 0.33 -8.37
C PRO A 54 -4.69 -0.53 -8.86
N CYS A 55 -4.71 -1.81 -8.47
CA CYS A 55 -5.79 -2.73 -8.83
C CYS A 55 -7.10 -2.32 -8.16
N PHE A 56 -7.06 -1.99 -6.86
CA PHE A 56 -8.23 -1.49 -6.13
C PHE A 56 -8.74 -0.16 -6.71
N LEU A 57 -7.85 0.79 -7.00
CA LEU A 57 -8.22 2.07 -7.62
C LEU A 57 -8.86 1.86 -9.00
N THR A 58 -8.37 0.91 -9.79
CA THR A 58 -8.96 0.57 -11.09
C THR A 58 -10.39 0.02 -10.95
N VAL A 59 -10.61 -0.87 -9.99
CA VAL A 59 -11.95 -1.40 -9.71
C VAL A 59 -12.87 -0.28 -9.23
N LEU A 60 -12.40 0.57 -8.30
CA LEU A 60 -13.17 1.69 -7.76
C LEU A 60 -13.64 2.64 -8.86
N VAL A 61 -12.76 3.05 -9.79
CA VAL A 61 -13.13 3.93 -10.90
C VAL A 61 -14.14 3.27 -11.84
N ARG A 62 -14.02 1.96 -12.11
CA ARG A 62 -14.99 1.24 -12.95
C ARG A 62 -16.36 1.14 -12.30
N VAL A 63 -16.42 0.88 -10.99
CA VAL A 63 -17.68 0.85 -10.23
C VAL A 63 -18.30 2.24 -10.21
N HIS A 64 -17.51 3.29 -9.96
CA HIS A 64 -17.96 4.68 -10.03
C HIS A 64 -18.59 4.99 -11.39
N GLN A 65 -17.89 4.67 -12.49
CA GLN A 65 -18.40 4.88 -13.85
C GLN A 65 -19.69 4.11 -14.15
N ALA A 66 -19.80 2.87 -13.66
CA ALA A 66 -21.01 2.06 -13.82
C ALA A 66 -22.22 2.67 -13.09
N VAL A 67 -22.01 3.19 -11.88
CA VAL A 67 -23.06 3.86 -11.08
C VAL A 67 -23.48 5.20 -11.70
N THR A 68 -22.54 5.99 -12.20
CA THR A 68 -22.84 7.33 -12.74
C THR A 68 -23.35 7.31 -14.19
N ARG A 69 -23.54 6.14 -14.81
CA ARG A 69 -23.79 6.02 -16.26
C ARG A 69 -25.12 6.66 -16.70
N GLU A 70 -26.13 6.64 -15.85
CA GLU A 70 -27.48 7.14 -16.18
C GLU A 70 -27.62 8.65 -16.06
N ILE A 71 -26.63 9.30 -15.44
CA ILE A 71 -26.72 10.71 -15.09
C ILE A 71 -26.09 11.51 -16.22
N HIS A 72 -26.84 12.46 -16.79
CA HIS A 72 -26.44 13.38 -17.87
C HIS A 72 -25.31 14.35 -17.47
N SER A 73 -24.30 13.88 -16.73
CA SER A 73 -23.15 14.69 -16.32
C SER A 73 -22.23 14.96 -17.53
N ALA A 74 -21.61 16.13 -17.56
CA ALA A 74 -20.57 16.49 -18.56
C ALA A 74 -19.35 15.54 -18.55
N TRP A 75 -19.27 14.66 -17.54
CA TRP A 75 -18.27 13.60 -17.41
C TRP A 75 -18.68 12.27 -18.04
N ARG A 76 -19.83 12.24 -18.74
CA ARG A 76 -20.30 11.07 -19.48
C ARG A 76 -19.24 10.65 -20.49
N LEU A 77 -18.60 9.51 -20.20
CA LEU A 77 -17.84 8.75 -21.17
C LEU A 77 -18.82 8.38 -22.28
N SER A 78 -18.60 8.93 -23.48
CA SER A 78 -19.50 8.75 -24.61
C SER A 78 -19.77 7.26 -24.85
N ASP A 79 -21.02 6.84 -24.60
CA ASP A 79 -21.53 5.48 -24.85
C ASP A 79 -21.66 5.16 -26.35
N GLY A 80 -21.27 6.08 -27.25
CA GLY A 80 -21.29 5.91 -28.70
C GLY A 80 -20.17 5.00 -29.20
N MET A 81 -20.15 3.76 -28.72
CA MET A 81 -19.09 2.77 -28.92
C MET A 81 -19.61 1.56 -29.70
N CYS A 82 -19.93 1.75 -30.99
CA CYS A 82 -19.96 0.66 -31.97
C CYS A 82 -19.68 1.18 -33.39
N SER A 83 -18.50 1.77 -33.59
CA SER A 83 -17.91 1.92 -34.92
C SER A 83 -16.42 1.61 -34.83
N ILE A 84 -16.04 0.48 -35.44
CA ILE A 84 -14.89 -0.37 -35.09
C ILE A 84 -13.52 0.32 -35.29
N ASN A 85 -13.44 1.42 -36.05
CA ASN A 85 -12.20 2.16 -36.29
C ASN A 85 -12.01 3.42 -35.42
N ILE A 86 -13.08 4.12 -35.03
CA ILE A 86 -13.01 5.28 -34.11
C ILE A 86 -12.88 4.80 -32.65
N CYS A 87 -13.43 3.61 -32.36
CA CYS A 87 -13.36 2.96 -31.06
C CYS A 87 -11.92 2.73 -30.57
N LYS A 88 -11.00 2.34 -31.47
CA LYS A 88 -9.57 2.18 -31.11
C LYS A 88 -8.95 3.50 -30.64
N HIS A 89 -9.26 4.61 -31.28
CA HIS A 89 -8.62 5.90 -30.97
C HIS A 89 -9.15 6.51 -29.66
N ILE A 90 -10.45 6.37 -29.39
CA ILE A 90 -11.08 6.84 -28.14
C ILE A 90 -10.69 5.93 -26.97
N LEU A 91 -10.76 4.60 -27.15
CA LEU A 91 -10.29 3.63 -26.14
C LEU A 91 -8.81 3.84 -25.81
N PHE A 92 -7.98 4.11 -26.82
CA PHE A 92 -6.56 4.41 -26.63
C PHE A 92 -6.34 5.71 -25.85
N ASN A 93 -7.06 6.79 -26.17
CA ASN A 93 -6.96 8.06 -25.43
C ASN A 93 -7.47 7.95 -23.99
N PHE A 94 -8.51 7.14 -23.75
CA PHE A 94 -9.03 6.85 -22.42
C PHE A 94 -8.06 6.00 -21.59
N CYS A 95 -7.55 4.91 -22.18
CA CYS A 95 -6.47 4.13 -21.59
C CYS A 95 -5.26 5.01 -21.29
N ARG A 96 -4.93 5.99 -22.15
CA ARG A 96 -3.82 6.92 -21.91
C ARG A 96 -4.06 7.83 -20.70
N LYS A 97 -5.27 8.39 -20.54
CA LYS A 97 -5.60 9.26 -19.38
C LYS A 97 -5.66 8.47 -18.07
N LEU A 98 -6.31 7.31 -18.06
CA LEU A 98 -6.34 6.43 -16.89
C LEU A 98 -4.93 5.94 -16.56
N PHE A 99 -4.17 5.49 -17.55
CA PHE A 99 -2.79 5.06 -17.36
C PHE A 99 -1.91 6.17 -16.80
N ALA A 100 -2.06 7.41 -17.27
CA ALA A 100 -1.32 8.55 -16.72
C ALA A 100 -1.66 8.78 -15.23
N ILE A 101 -2.95 8.73 -14.87
CA ILE A 101 -3.40 8.87 -13.48
C ILE A 101 -2.88 7.71 -12.61
N PHE A 102 -2.99 6.46 -13.08
CA PHE A 102 -2.48 5.29 -12.36
C PHE A 102 -0.96 5.29 -12.25
N SER A 103 -0.26 5.72 -13.29
CA SER A 103 1.20 5.84 -13.26
C SER A 103 1.63 6.91 -12.26
N PHE A 104 0.89 8.01 -12.17
CA PHE A 104 1.15 9.08 -11.22
C PHE A 104 0.87 8.68 -9.76
N PHE A 105 -0.27 8.05 -9.48
CA PHE A 105 -0.54 7.50 -8.15
C PHE A 105 0.40 6.34 -7.82
N GLY A 106 0.69 5.48 -8.80
CA GLY A 106 1.61 4.36 -8.65
C GLY A 106 3.03 4.82 -8.31
N SER A 107 3.53 5.89 -8.94
CA SER A 107 4.83 6.46 -8.58
C SER A 107 4.80 7.09 -7.19
N ALA A 108 3.76 7.85 -6.85
CA ALA A 108 3.62 8.47 -5.52
C ALA A 108 3.61 7.42 -4.40
N ILE A 109 2.84 6.35 -4.56
CA ILE A 109 2.80 5.27 -3.57
C ILE A 109 4.10 4.45 -3.60
N GLY A 110 4.71 4.26 -4.79
CA GLY A 110 5.98 3.56 -4.96
C GLY A 110 7.13 4.17 -4.16
N VAL A 111 7.11 5.48 -3.88
CA VAL A 111 8.09 6.13 -2.99
C VAL A 111 8.04 5.54 -1.58
N ASN A 112 6.88 5.11 -1.07
CA ASN A 112 6.80 4.45 0.25
C ASN A 112 7.53 3.11 0.26
N VAL A 113 7.56 2.34 -0.85
CA VAL A 113 8.34 1.08 -0.90
C VAL A 113 9.82 1.36 -0.61
N LEU A 114 10.35 2.43 -1.21
CA LEU A 114 11.73 2.87 -0.97
C LEU A 114 11.90 3.40 0.45
N GLY A 115 10.91 4.15 0.93
CA GLY A 115 10.90 4.70 2.28
C GLY A 115 10.92 3.62 3.37
N PHE A 116 10.09 2.57 3.27
CA PHE A 116 10.15 1.39 4.13
C PHE A 116 11.51 0.68 4.07
N GLY A 117 12.12 0.57 2.89
CA GLY A 117 13.45 -0.03 2.75
C GLY A 117 14.56 0.81 3.40
N PHE A 118 14.45 2.13 3.35
CA PHE A 118 15.48 3.04 3.85
C PHE A 118 15.30 3.37 5.35
N PHE A 119 14.08 3.68 5.79
CA PHE A 119 13.74 4.09 7.15
C PHE A 119 13.26 2.94 8.04
N GLY A 120 13.01 1.75 7.48
CA GLY A 120 12.59 0.54 8.22
C GLY A 120 13.74 -0.20 8.92
N GLY A 121 14.88 0.44 9.14
CA GLY A 121 15.94 -0.13 9.97
C GLY A 121 15.53 -0.22 11.45
N ASP A 122 16.21 -1.09 12.20
CA ASP A 122 16.06 -1.10 13.66
C ASP A 122 16.56 0.23 14.25
N SER A 123 15.96 0.63 15.38
CA SER A 123 16.44 1.75 16.20
C SER A 123 17.82 1.45 16.78
N GLU A 124 18.58 2.50 17.09
CA GLU A 124 19.87 2.38 17.77
C GLU A 124 19.73 1.67 19.14
N ASP A 125 18.60 1.89 19.82
CA ASP A 125 18.27 1.27 21.11
C ASP A 125 17.63 -0.12 20.99
N ALA A 126 17.56 -0.70 19.78
CA ALA A 126 16.82 -1.95 19.56
C ALA A 126 17.34 -3.11 20.43
N GLN A 127 18.66 -3.20 20.63
CA GLN A 127 19.26 -4.24 21.48
C GLN A 127 18.82 -4.10 22.95
N THR A 128 18.72 -2.89 23.46
CA THR A 128 18.25 -2.59 24.82
C THR A 128 16.76 -2.91 24.96
N LEU A 129 15.95 -2.51 23.97
CA LEU A 129 14.51 -2.76 23.98
C LEU A 129 14.18 -4.26 23.92
N VAL A 130 14.92 -5.04 23.12
CA VAL A 130 14.74 -6.50 23.02
C VAL A 130 14.98 -7.23 24.35
N GLN A 131 15.76 -6.65 25.27
CA GLN A 131 16.01 -7.23 26.60
C GLN A 131 14.82 -7.09 27.54
N GLN A 132 13.84 -6.23 27.23
CA GLN A 132 12.63 -6.12 28.03
C GLN A 132 11.83 -7.43 27.97
N PRO A 133 11.28 -7.93 29.09
CA PRO A 133 10.69 -9.26 29.16
C PRO A 133 9.55 -9.47 28.14
N GLU A 134 8.82 -8.41 27.81
CA GLU A 134 7.72 -8.40 26.83
C GLU A 134 8.20 -8.62 25.39
N LEU A 135 9.39 -8.13 25.03
CA LEU A 135 9.97 -8.35 23.70
C LEU A 135 10.88 -9.58 23.67
N GLN A 136 11.52 -9.89 24.80
CA GLN A 136 12.41 -11.02 24.93
C GLN A 136 11.68 -12.36 24.73
N TRP A 137 10.43 -12.48 25.21
CA TRP A 137 9.66 -13.71 24.97
C TRP A 137 9.37 -13.92 23.47
N LEU A 138 9.10 -12.85 22.71
CA LEU A 138 8.90 -12.90 21.25
C LEU A 138 10.19 -13.26 20.53
N ALA A 139 11.33 -12.68 20.95
CA ALA A 139 12.63 -13.00 20.39
C ALA A 139 12.98 -14.49 20.58
N ARG A 140 12.64 -15.09 21.74
CA ARG A 140 12.86 -16.52 22.02
C ARG A 140 12.01 -17.47 21.16
N ARG A 141 10.90 -16.99 20.59
CA ARG A 141 10.00 -17.80 19.75
C ARG A 141 10.58 -18.10 18.36
N GLY A 142 11.71 -17.49 17.98
CA GLY A 142 12.43 -17.81 16.74
C GLY A 142 11.96 -17.05 15.49
N GLY A 143 11.25 -15.93 15.67
CA GLY A 143 10.89 -15.02 14.59
C GLY A 143 11.82 -13.80 14.52
N THR A 144 11.63 -12.97 13.49
CA THR A 144 12.35 -11.70 13.38
C THR A 144 11.54 -10.57 14.00
N LEU A 145 12.11 -9.88 14.98
CA LEU A 145 11.53 -8.69 15.59
C LEU A 145 12.14 -7.43 14.96
N PHE A 146 11.30 -6.57 14.40
CA PHE A 146 11.64 -5.24 13.90
C PHE A 146 11.35 -4.24 15.01
N VAL A 147 12.36 -3.56 15.51
CA VAL A 147 12.20 -2.61 16.61
C VAL A 147 12.53 -1.22 16.09
N PHE A 148 11.52 -0.41 15.81
CA PHE A 148 11.70 0.93 15.27
C PHE A 148 11.95 2.01 16.33
N GLY A 149 11.71 1.67 17.60
CA GLY A 149 12.00 2.52 18.75
C GLY A 149 11.05 2.25 19.92
N ASP A 150 11.21 3.07 20.95
CA ASP A 150 10.45 2.97 22.21
C ASP A 150 8.98 3.42 22.04
N PHE A 151 8.21 3.35 23.12
CA PHE A 151 6.82 3.78 23.20
C PHE A 151 6.61 5.20 22.68
N GLY A 152 5.87 5.33 21.57
CA GLY A 152 5.59 6.61 20.93
C GLY A 152 6.80 7.30 20.28
N LYS A 153 7.97 6.63 20.22
CA LYS A 153 9.22 7.19 19.70
C LYS A 153 9.86 6.29 18.63
N PRO A 154 9.27 6.17 17.43
CA PRO A 154 9.75 5.31 16.35
C PRO A 154 11.01 5.84 15.62
N GLN A 155 11.95 6.48 16.34
CA GLN A 155 13.20 7.09 15.87
C GLN A 155 13.21 7.50 14.39
N HIS A 156 13.79 6.68 13.49
CA HIS A 156 13.90 6.94 12.05
C HIS A 156 12.61 6.64 11.29
N PHE A 157 11.87 5.64 11.73
CA PHE A 157 10.61 5.21 11.10
C PHE A 157 9.51 6.28 11.18
N ARG A 158 9.65 7.30 12.04
CA ARG A 158 8.76 8.49 12.03
C ARG A 158 8.71 9.19 10.67
N TYR A 159 9.82 9.23 9.93
CA TYR A 159 9.88 9.88 8.62
C TYR A 159 9.09 9.08 7.60
N GLU A 160 9.14 7.75 7.67
CA GLU A 160 8.31 6.88 6.85
C GLU A 160 6.83 7.07 7.16
N MET A 161 6.46 7.15 8.44
CA MET A 161 5.05 7.40 8.81
C MET A 161 4.56 8.75 8.29
N MET A 162 5.40 9.79 8.29
CA MET A 162 5.05 11.08 7.69
C MET A 162 4.93 10.99 6.16
N LEU A 163 5.83 10.28 5.48
CA LEU A 163 5.78 10.03 4.04
C LEU A 163 4.52 9.26 3.66
N MET A 164 4.23 8.17 4.37
CA MET A 164 3.04 7.35 4.21
C MET A 164 1.77 8.15 4.49
N GLY A 165 1.74 8.95 5.56
CA GLY A 165 0.62 9.85 5.85
C GLY A 165 0.38 10.86 4.72
N GLY A 166 1.45 11.48 4.21
CA GLY A 166 1.38 12.41 3.09
C GLY A 166 0.85 11.76 1.81
N THR A 167 1.35 10.58 1.46
CA THR A 167 0.88 9.84 0.28
C THR A 167 -0.55 9.33 0.45
N LEU A 168 -0.94 8.90 1.64
CA LEU A 168 -2.33 8.51 1.95
C LEU A 168 -3.29 9.69 1.82
N LEU A 169 -2.95 10.89 2.29
CA LEU A 169 -3.78 12.08 2.09
C LEU A 169 -3.88 12.42 0.60
N PHE A 170 -2.77 12.31 -0.11
CA PHE A 170 -2.69 12.61 -1.54
C PHE A 170 -3.54 11.67 -2.40
N VAL A 171 -3.49 10.37 -2.15
CA VAL A 171 -4.27 9.35 -2.89
C VAL A 171 -5.69 9.22 -2.34
N GLY A 172 -5.85 9.34 -1.03
CA GLY A 172 -7.12 9.22 -0.32
C GLY A 172 -8.10 10.33 -0.66
N GLY A 173 -7.64 11.57 -0.85
CA GLY A 173 -8.50 12.70 -1.24
C GLY A 173 -9.36 12.41 -2.48
N PRO A 174 -8.77 12.04 -3.62
CA PRO A 174 -9.50 11.61 -4.81
C PRO A 174 -10.45 10.43 -4.57
N VAL A 175 -10.04 9.42 -3.80
CA VAL A 175 -10.88 8.25 -3.47
C VAL A 175 -12.12 8.67 -2.69
N VAL A 176 -11.96 9.48 -1.65
CA VAL A 176 -13.06 10.03 -0.85
C VAL A 176 -13.97 10.90 -1.72
N PHE A 177 -13.40 11.74 -2.60
CA PHE A 177 -14.17 12.56 -3.53
C PHE A 177 -15.04 11.69 -4.45
N PHE A 178 -14.47 10.67 -5.11
CA PHE A 178 -15.24 9.78 -5.99
C PHE A 178 -16.33 9.03 -5.25
N PHE A 179 -16.04 8.57 -4.04
CA PHE A 179 -17.01 7.87 -3.21
C PHE A 179 -18.16 8.79 -2.77
N HIS A 180 -17.83 9.98 -2.25
CA HIS A 180 -18.80 10.99 -1.87
C HIS A 180 -19.66 11.42 -3.06
N HIS A 181 -19.04 11.68 -4.21
CA HIS A 181 -19.78 12.01 -5.44
C HIS A 181 -20.76 10.89 -5.79
N SER A 182 -20.30 9.63 -5.86
CA SER A 182 -21.18 8.48 -6.13
C SER A 182 -22.38 8.40 -5.19
N LEU A 183 -22.17 8.59 -3.89
CA LEU A 183 -23.25 8.53 -2.90
C LEU A 183 -24.30 9.63 -3.10
N HIS A 184 -23.88 10.83 -3.50
CA HIS A 184 -24.80 11.95 -3.73
C HIS A 184 -25.45 11.95 -5.12
N THR A 185 -24.97 11.10 -6.04
CA THR A 185 -25.60 10.95 -7.36
C THR A 185 -26.58 9.79 -7.45
N LEU A 186 -26.60 8.87 -6.48
CA LEU A 186 -27.65 7.86 -6.29
C LEU A 186 -28.91 8.51 -5.73
#